data_AF-A0A6N3H998-F1
#
_entry.id   AF-A0A6N3H998-F1
#
_cell.length_a   1.000
_cell.length_b   1.000
_cell.length_c   1.000
_cell.angle_alpha   90.00
_cell.angle_beta   90.00
_cell.angle_gamma   90.00
#
_symmetry.space_group_name_H-M   'P 1'
#
loop_
_entity.id
_entity.type
_entity.pdbx_description
1 polymer ?
#
loop_
_entity_poly.entity_id
_entity_poly.type
_entity_poly.pdbx_seq_one_letter_code
_entity_poly.pdbx_strand_id
1 'polypeptide(L)'
;MIVLFIIFVVFYAIFDLIIRKTDVHNKLFNKSIVKKHKYVKFIFILLFISFVFSIEYGKQLLKYIYDEPNYLSIIVSALLSSIYVNFIPIIFRRNK
;
A
#
# COMPACT_ATOMS: atom_id res chain seq x y z
N MET A 1 9.08 -12.62 -16.95
CA MET A 1 8.05 -11.57 -16.79
C MET A 1 6.69 -12.12 -16.35
N ILE A 2 6.08 -13.07 -17.08
CA ILE A 2 4.74 -13.61 -16.76
C ILE A 2 4.66 -14.19 -15.34
N VAL A 3 5.67 -14.95 -14.90
CA VAL A 3 5.70 -15.54 -13.55
C VAL A 3 5.67 -14.46 -12.46
N LEU A 4 6.48 -13.40 -12.62
CA LEU A 4 6.53 -12.26 -11.69
C LEU A 4 5.19 -11.52 -11.63
N PHE A 5 4.51 -11.40 -12.78
CA PHE A 5 3.17 -10.80 -12.85
C PHE A 5 2.12 -11.66 -12.14
N ILE A 6 2.14 -12.98 -12.33
CA ILE A 6 1.23 -13.90 -11.62
C ILE A 6 1.44 -13.80 -10.11
N ILE A 7 2.69 -13.79 -9.66
CA ILE A 7 3.03 -13.61 -8.24
C ILE A 7 2.47 -12.28 -7.73
N PHE A 8 2.64 -11.18 -8.47
CA PHE A 8 2.07 -9.89 -8.10
C PHE A 8 0.54 -9.97 -7.91
N VAL A 9 -0.17 -10.53 -8.88
CA VAL A 9 -1.65 -10.61 -8.86
C VAL A 9 -2.14 -11.45 -7.69
N VAL A 10 -1.50 -12.60 -7.42
CA VAL A 10 -1.87 -13.48 -6.31
C VAL A 10 -1.67 -12.77 -4.97
N PHE A 11 -0.50 -12.17 -4.75
CA PHE A 11 -0.23 -11.44 -3.50
C PHE A 11 -1.13 -10.21 -3.36
N TYR A 12 -1.38 -9.47 -4.44
CA TYR A 12 -2.30 -8.34 -4.44
C TYR A 12 -3.70 -8.76 -3.99
N ALA A 13 -4.23 -9.84 -4.55
CA ALA A 13 -5.55 -10.37 -4.20
C ALA A 13 -5.62 -10.80 -2.73
N ILE A 14 -4.58 -11.47 -2.21
CA ILE A 14 -4.50 -11.85 -0.79
C ILE A 14 -4.53 -10.61 0.10
N PHE A 15 -3.70 -9.60 -0.19
CA PHE A 15 -3.64 -8.39 0.62
C PHE A 15 -4.93 -7.55 0.53
N ASP A 16 -5.52 -7.43 -0.66
CA ASP A 16 -6.83 -6.78 -0.85
C ASP A 16 -7.91 -7.48 -0.01
N LEU A 17 -7.96 -8.81 -0.05
CA LEU A 17 -8.90 -9.60 0.75
C LEU A 17 -8.70 -9.38 2.26
N ILE A 18 -7.45 -9.39 2.73
CA ILE A 18 -7.13 -9.14 4.15
C ILE A 18 -7.60 -7.75 4.58
N ILE A 19 -7.26 -6.72 3.81
CA ILE A 19 -7.60 -5.32 4.13
C ILE A 19 -9.12 -5.12 4.15
N ARG A 20 -9.85 -5.70 3.18
CA ARG A 20 -11.32 -5.64 3.14
C ARG A 20 -11.98 -6.41 4.26
N LYS A 21 -11.52 -7.62 4.54
CA LYS A 21 -12.11 -8.48 5.57
C LYS A 21 -11.89 -7.94 6.99
N THR A 22 -10.75 -7.30 7.22
CA THR A 22 -10.40 -6.74 8.55
C THR A 22 -11.01 -5.35 8.79
N ASP A 23 -11.54 -4.72 7.75
CA ASP A 23 -12.12 -3.37 7.74
C ASP A 23 -11.15 -2.32 8.34
N VAL A 24 -9.85 -2.59 8.19
CA VAL A 24 -8.76 -1.80 8.78
C VAL A 24 -8.84 -0.35 8.34
N HIS A 25 -9.25 -0.13 7.10
CA HIS A 25 -9.35 1.19 6.51
C HIS A 25 -10.49 2.03 7.11
N ASN A 26 -11.67 1.46 7.43
CA ASN A 26 -12.72 2.20 8.15
C ASN A 26 -12.39 2.38 9.63
N LYS A 27 -11.72 1.41 10.26
CA LYS A 27 -11.25 1.55 11.66
C LYS A 27 -10.21 2.65 11.82
N LEU A 28 -9.25 2.75 10.90
CA LEU A 28 -8.23 3.80 10.89
C LEU A 28 -8.79 5.19 10.58
N PHE A 29 -9.77 5.26 9.66
CA PHE A 29 -10.34 6.52 9.18
C PHE A 29 -11.79 6.74 9.65
N ASN A 30 -12.14 6.19 10.81
CA ASN A 30 -13.46 6.37 11.38
C ASN A 30 -13.77 7.89 11.53
N LYS A 31 -15.01 8.29 11.21
CA LYS A 31 -15.44 9.71 11.16
C LYS A 31 -15.07 10.49 12.42
N SER A 32 -15.06 9.83 13.58
CA SER A 32 -14.65 10.41 14.87
C SER A 32 -13.15 10.74 14.94
N ILE A 33 -12.28 9.83 14.49
CA ILE A 33 -10.81 10.00 14.50
C ILE A 33 -10.40 11.08 13.51
N VAL A 34 -10.99 11.08 12.31
CA VAL A 34 -10.70 12.06 11.26
C VAL A 34 -11.20 13.46 11.63
N LYS A 35 -12.35 13.58 12.31
CA LYS A 35 -12.82 14.86 12.86
C LYS A 35 -11.92 15.39 13.98
N LYS A 36 -11.40 14.50 14.84
CA LYS A 36 -10.56 14.87 15.98
C LYS A 36 -9.13 15.26 15.56
N HIS A 37 -8.59 14.63 14.50
CA HIS A 37 -7.23 14.84 14.06
C HIS A 37 -7.16 15.22 12.57
N LYS A 38 -7.26 16.54 12.31
CA LYS A 38 -7.24 17.15 10.97
C LYS A 38 -6.03 16.76 10.11
N TYR A 39 -4.91 16.40 10.74
CA TYR A 39 -3.65 16.07 10.08
C TYR A 39 -3.44 14.58 9.80
N VAL A 40 -4.32 13.67 10.26
CA VAL A 40 -4.14 12.22 10.05
C VAL A 40 -4.08 11.87 8.57
N LYS A 41 -4.89 12.51 7.73
CA LYS A 41 -4.81 12.34 6.27
C LYS A 41 -3.45 12.75 5.72
N PHE A 42 -2.91 13.87 6.19
CA PHE A 42 -1.63 14.41 5.71
C PHE A 42 -0.45 13.53 6.13
N ILE A 43 -0.46 13.06 7.39
CA ILE A 43 0.53 12.11 7.92
C ILE A 43 0.49 10.80 7.15
N PHE A 44 -0.70 10.30 6.81
CA PHE A 44 -0.83 9.08 6.01
C PHE A 44 -0.31 9.24 4.58
N ILE A 45 -0.58 10.38 3.95
CA ILE A 45 -0.03 10.70 2.61
C ILE A 45 1.50 10.78 2.68
N LEU A 46 2.05 11.44 3.71
CA LEU A 46 3.49 11.55 3.91
C LEU A 46 4.13 10.17 4.12
N LEU A 47 3.54 9.33 4.98
CA LEU A 47 3.95 7.95 5.18
C LEU A 47 3.90 7.14 3.89
N PHE A 48 2.84 7.32 3.10
CA PHE A 48 2.70 6.63 1.82
C PHE A 48 3.80 7.04 0.83
N ILE A 49 4.10 8.34 0.71
CA ILE A 49 5.18 8.85 -0.14
C ILE A 49 6.54 8.32 0.33
N SER A 50 6.86 8.42 1.62
CA SER A 50 8.11 7.89 2.18
C SER A 50 8.24 6.40 1.94
N PHE A 51 7.15 5.63 2.08
CA PHE A 51 7.15 4.19 1.90
C PHE A 51 7.36 3.79 0.44
N VAL A 52 6.71 4.48 -0.51
CA VAL A 52 6.97 4.29 -1.95
C VAL A 52 8.44 4.57 -2.27
N PHE A 53 9.00 5.65 -1.71
CA PHE A 53 10.40 6.00 -1.90
C PHE A 53 11.36 4.95 -1.32
N SER A 54 11.06 4.40 -0.14
CA SER A 54 11.83 3.31 0.47
C SER A 54 11.79 2.03 -0.36
N ILE A 55 10.69 1.76 -1.06
CA ILE A 55 10.57 0.59 -1.94
C ILE A 55 11.37 0.77 -3.22
N GLU A 56 11.28 1.94 -3.85
CA GLU A 56 12.08 2.27 -5.04
C GLU A 56 13.58 2.17 -4.70
N TYR A 57 13.97 2.72 -3.56
CA TYR A 57 15.34 2.65 -3.04
C TYR A 57 15.77 1.21 -2.74
N GLY A 58 14.94 0.43 -2.03
CA GLY A 58 15.22 -0.97 -1.74
C GLY A 58 15.36 -1.82 -3.01
N LYS A 59 14.55 -1.53 -4.04
CA LYS A 59 14.60 -2.19 -5.34
C LYS A 59 15.91 -1.90 -6.08
N GLN A 60 16.40 -0.65 -6.03
CA GLN A 60 17.71 -0.28 -6.57
C GLN A 60 18.85 -0.96 -5.81
N LEU A 61 18.78 -0.98 -4.47
CA LEU A 61 19.78 -1.63 -3.62
C LEU A 61 19.87 -3.15 -3.90
N LEU A 62 18.73 -3.82 -3.97
CA LEU A 62 18.67 -5.26 -4.28
C LEU A 62 19.13 -5.56 -5.70
N LYS A 63 18.80 -4.71 -6.68
CA LYS A 63 19.30 -4.84 -8.06
C LYS A 63 20.82 -4.70 -8.12
N TYR A 64 21.40 -3.78 -7.34
CA TYR A 64 22.84 -3.60 -7.24
C TYR A 64 23.55 -4.81 -6.63
N ILE A 65 22.92 -5.49 -5.66
CA ILE A 65 23.56 -6.60 -4.92
C ILE A 65 23.37 -7.95 -5.61
N TYR A 66 22.20 -8.22 -6.22
CA TYR A 66 21.81 -9.59 -6.59
C TYR A 66 21.62 -9.86 -8.08
N ASP A 67 21.58 -8.85 -8.95
CA ASP A 67 21.37 -8.96 -10.42
C ASP A 67 20.23 -9.92 -10.88
N GLU A 68 19.34 -10.31 -9.95
CA GLU A 68 18.30 -11.32 -10.12
C GLU A 68 16.89 -10.72 -10.05
N PRO A 69 15.87 -11.41 -10.61
CA PRO A 69 14.48 -10.97 -10.52
C PRO A 69 14.03 -10.85 -9.07
N ASN A 70 13.76 -9.61 -8.65
CA ASN A 70 13.53 -9.26 -7.26
C ASN A 70 12.09 -9.57 -6.81
N TYR A 71 11.81 -10.83 -6.46
CA TYR A 71 10.50 -11.32 -6.01
C TYR A 71 9.98 -10.58 -4.76
N LEU A 72 10.86 -10.23 -3.82
CA LEU A 72 10.49 -9.46 -2.63
C LEU A 72 9.95 -8.08 -3.01
N SER A 73 10.60 -7.40 -3.96
CA SER A 73 10.10 -6.12 -4.47
C SER A 73 8.70 -6.25 -5.07
N ILE A 74 8.39 -7.35 -5.75
CA ILE A 74 7.07 -7.59 -6.33
C ILE A 74 6.00 -7.80 -5.26
N ILE A 75 6.29 -8.61 -4.24
CA ILE A 75 5.37 -8.85 -3.12
C ILE A 75 5.08 -7.55 -2.38
N VAL A 76 6.12 -6.76 -2.12
CA VAL A 76 6.00 -5.45 -1.47
C VAL A 76 5.22 -4.45 -2.33
N SER A 77 5.44 -4.45 -3.64
CA SER A 77 4.66 -3.63 -4.59
C SER A 77 3.18 -4.04 -4.63
N ALA A 78 2.89 -5.34 -4.51
CA ALA A 78 1.53 -5.87 -4.48
C ALA A 78 0.79 -5.45 -3.21
N LEU A 79 1.45 -5.55 -2.04
CA LEU A 79 0.94 -5.02 -0.77
C LEU A 79 0.63 -3.53 -0.89
N LEU A 80 1.58 -2.76 -1.42
CA LEU A 80 1.41 -1.32 -1.58
C LEU A 80 0.22 -0.95 -2.45
N SER A 81 0.11 -1.60 -3.60
CA SER A 81 -0.97 -1.37 -4.54
C SER A 81 -2.32 -1.69 -3.89
N SER A 82 -2.39 -2.76 -3.10
CA SER A 82 -3.62 -3.12 -2.38
C SER A 82 -4.00 -2.07 -1.33
N ILE A 83 -3.03 -1.51 -0.61
CA ILE A 83 -3.25 -0.42 0.35
C ILE A 83 -3.74 0.83 -0.40
N TYR A 84 -3.06 1.23 -1.48
CA TYR A 84 -3.42 2.41 -2.26
C TYR A 84 -4.88 2.33 -2.75
N VAL A 85 -5.26 1.23 -3.40
CA VAL A 85 -6.60 1.05 -3.96
C VAL A 85 -7.68 0.99 -2.87
N ASN A 86 -7.41 0.36 -1.72
CA ASN A 86 -8.38 0.28 -0.63
C ASN A 86 -8.54 1.59 0.15
N PHE A 87 -7.48 2.39 0.27
CA PHE A 87 -7.49 3.60 1.11
C PHE A 87 -7.88 4.86 0.34
N ILE A 88 -7.65 4.93 -0.97
CA ILE A 88 -8.08 6.06 -1.83
C ILE A 88 -9.56 6.41 -1.65
N PRO A 89 -10.52 5.46 -1.75
CA PRO A 89 -11.93 5.80 -1.69
C PRO A 89 -12.32 6.46 -0.37
N ILE A 90 -11.58 6.18 0.71
CA ILE A 90 -11.83 6.73 2.05
C ILE A 90 -11.17 8.09 2.22
N ILE A 91 -9.95 8.25 1.73
CA ILE A 91 -9.25 9.54 1.75
C ILE A 91 -10.04 10.57 0.94
N PHE A 92 -10.53 10.18 -0.24
CA PHE A 92 -11.27 11.05 -1.15
C PHE A 92 -12.79 10.99 -0.99
N ARG A 93 -13.32 10.20 -0.03
CA ARG A 93 -14.75 10.23 0.31
C ARG A 93 -15.10 11.64 0.78
N ARG A 94 -15.80 12.41 -0.06
CA ARG A 94 -16.40 13.67 0.35
C ARG A 94 -17.39 13.36 1.48
N ASN A 95 -17.21 14.00 2.63
CA ASN A 95 -18.22 14.05 3.67
C ASN A 95 -19.44 14.77 3.06
N LYS A 96 -20.41 14.00 2.57
CA LYS A 96 -21.80 14.43 2.62
C LYS A 96 -22.29 14.29 4.05
#